data_AF-A0A7V6WII9-F1
#
_entry.id   AF-A0A7V6WII9-F1
#
_cell.length_a   1.000
_cell.length_b   1.000
_cell.length_c   1.000
_cell.angle_alpha   90.00
_cell.angle_beta   90.00
_cell.angle_gamma   90.00
#
_symmetry.space_group_name_H-M   'P 1'
#
loop_
_entity.id
_entity.type
_entity.pdbx_description
1 polymer ?
#
loop_
_entity_poly.entity_id
_entity_poly.type
_entity_poly.pdbx_seq_one_letter_code
_entity_poly.pdbx_strand_id
1 'polypeptide(L)' 'KNADPDLEDIKKSISGNLCRCTGYQKIVQAIKIAAQAQKEQKEGGETA' A
#
# COMPACT_ATOMS: atom_id res chain seq x y z
N LYS A 1 10.01 -6.37 2.27
CA LYS A 1 9.06 -5.85 1.26
C LYS A 1 7.91 -6.83 1.16
N ASN A 2 6.71 -6.45 1.58
CA ASN A 2 5.49 -7.24 1.40
C ASN A 2 4.73 -6.69 0.19
N ALA A 3 4.44 -7.53 -0.81
CA ALA A 3 3.75 -7.15 -2.04
C ALA A 3 2.21 -7.23 -1.92
N ASP A 4 1.71 -7.79 -0.82
CA ASP A 4 0.30 -7.86 -0.49
C ASP A 4 0.08 -7.55 0.99
N PRO A 5 0.32 -6.31 1.42
CA PRO A 5 0.20 -5.97 2.82
C PRO A 5 -1.27 -5.96 3.24
N ASP A 6 -1.56 -6.62 4.37
CA ASP A 6 -2.85 -6.51 5.01
C ASP A 6 -3.00 -5.15 5.74
N LEU A 7 -4.14 -4.94 6.39
CA LEU A 7 -4.38 -3.66 7.09
C LEU A 7 -3.39 -3.42 8.24
N GLU A 8 -3.03 -4.46 8.98
CA GLU A 8 -2.17 -4.35 10.16
C GLU A 8 -0.72 -4.11 9.74
N ASP A 9 -0.25 -4.76 8.68
CA ASP A 9 1.03 -4.50 8.02
C ASP A 9 1.16 -3.04 7.61
N ILE A 10 0.12 -2.48 6.98
CA ILE A 10 0.11 -1.08 6.54
C ILE A 10 0.21 -0.15 7.75
N LYS A 11 -0.63 -0.34 8.78
CA LYS A 11 -0.63 0.49 9.99
C LYS A 11 0.72 0.47 10.69
N LYS A 12 1.29 -0.73 10.87
CA LYS A 12 2.61 -0.90 11.50
C LYS A 12 3.68 -0.16 10.70
N SER A 13 3.65 -0.28 9.38
CA SER A 13 4.63 0.35 8.49
C SER A 13 4.55 1.88 8.49
N ILE A 14 3.34 2.45 8.64
CA ILE A 14 3.16 3.91 8.66
C ILE A 14 3.17 4.52 10.06
N SER A 15 3.28 3.72 11.12
CA SER A 15 3.16 4.17 12.52
C SER A 15 4.13 5.27 12.93
N GLY A 16 5.29 5.37 12.28
CA GLY A 16 6.27 6.45 12.49
C GLY A 16 5.99 7.76 11.72
N ASN A 17 4.94 7.81 10.90
CA ASN A 17 4.63 8.96 10.04
C ASN A 17 3.42 9.71 10.59
N LEU A 18 3.64 10.82 11.30
CA LEU A 18 2.55 11.63 11.85
C LEU A 18 1.76 12.35 10.76
N CYS A 19 0.45 12.13 10.74
CA CYS A 19 -0.49 12.86 9.89
C CYS A 19 -1.61 13.49 10.74
N ARG A 20 -1.83 14.80 10.60
CA ARG A 20 -2.85 15.53 11.38
C ARG A 20 -4.21 15.65 10.70
N CYS A 21 -4.27 15.54 9.37
CA CYS A 21 -5.46 15.92 8.61
C CYS A 21 -6.36 14.73 8.29
N THR A 22 -5.80 13.61 7.85
CA THR A 22 -6.57 12.53 7.19
C THR A 22 -7.07 11.45 8.15
N GLY A 23 -6.57 11.41 9.38
CA GLY A 23 -6.82 10.29 10.30
C GLY A 23 -6.34 8.94 9.75
N TYR A 24 -5.38 8.93 8.82
CA TYR A 24 -4.78 7.77 8.16
C TYR A 24 -5.67 6.95 7.21
N GLN A 25 -7.00 7.10 7.23
CA GLN A 25 -7.88 6.27 6.40
C GLN A 25 -7.57 6.36 4.90
N LYS A 26 -7.39 7.57 4.37
CA LYS A 26 -7.07 7.78 2.95
C LYS A 26 -5.66 7.31 2.58
N ILE A 27 -4.71 7.39 3.51
CA ILE A 27 -3.34 6.89 3.31
C ILE A 27 -3.35 5.36 3.19
N VAL A 28 -4.05 4.68 4.10
CA VAL A 28 -4.23 3.23 4.07
C VAL A 28 -4.89 2.78 2.76
N GLN A 29 -5.95 3.49 2.33
CA GLN A 29 -6.63 3.20 1.06
C GLN A 29 -5.68 3.36 -0.14
N ALA A 30 -4.90 4.44 -0.18
CA ALA A 30 -3.94 4.69 -1.26
C ALA A 30 -2.86 3.60 -1.33
N ILE A 31 -2.35 3.13 -0.19
CA ILE A 31 -1.35 2.06 -0.15
C ILE A 31 -1.92 0.75 -0.70
N LYS A 32 -3.17 0.39 -0.36
CA LYS A 32 -3.83 -0.80 -0.93
C LYS A 32 -3.97 -0.72 -2.44
N ILE A 33 -4.41 0.43 -2.96
CA ILE A 33 -4.53 0.68 -4.41
C ILE A 33 -3.16 0.54 -5.08
N ALA A 34 -2.11 1.12 -4.49
CA ALA A 34 -0.76 1.03 -5.02
C ALA A 34 -0.23 -0.42 -5.02
N ALA A 35 -0.50 -1.19 -3.96
CA ALA A 35 -0.11 -2.61 -3.90
C ALA A 35 -0.81 -3.44 -4.99
N GLN A 36 -2.10 -3.19 -5.24
CA GLN A 36 -2.84 -3.83 -6.33
C GLN A 36 -2.26 -3.45 -7.70
N ALA A 37 -2.04 -2.17 -7.96
CA ALA A 37 -1.45 -1.70 -9.22
C ALA A 37 -0.04 -2.29 -9.45
N GLN A 38 0.77 -2.46 -8.40
CA GLN A 38 2.07 -3.10 -8.50
C GLN A 38 1.98 -4.59 -8.86
N LYS A 39 0.96 -5.30 -8.36
CA LYS A 39 0.71 -6.70 -8.76
C LYS A 39 0.34 -6.77 -10.25
N GLU A 40 -0.58 -5.93 -10.70
CA GLU A 40 -1.02 -5.86 -12.10
C GLU A 40 0.13 -5.53 -13.06
N GLN A 41 0.99 -4.58 -12.68
CA GLN A 41 2.17 -4.23 -13.49
C GLN A 41 3.20 -5.36 -13.56
N LYS A 42 3.32 -6.16 -12.51
CA LYS A 42 4.25 -7.28 -12.47
C LYS A 42 3.76 -8.44 -13.36
N GLU A 43 2.45 -8.65 -13.45
CA GLU A 43 1.84 -9.67 -14.31
C GLU A 43 1.83 -9.25 -15.80
N GLY A 44 1.66 -7.95 -16.10
CA GLY A 44 1.70 -7.42 -17.47
C GLY A 44 3.11 -7.24 -18.07
N GLY A 45 4.17 -7.38 -17.27
CA GLY A 45 5.56 -7.18 -17.68
C GLY A 45 6.38 -8.45 -17.92
N GLU A 46 5.81 -9.64 -17.68
CA GLU A 46 6.52 -10.94 -17.82
C GLU A 46 6.40 -11.56 -19.24
N THR A 47 5.70 -10.87 -20.16
CA THR A 47 5.73 -11.18 -21.60
C THR A 47 6.36 -10.03 -22.37
N ALA A 48 7.68 -9.89 -22.28
CA ALA A 48 8.50 -9.10 -23.20
C ALA A 48 9.77 -9.88 -23.55
#